data_AF-A0AA39Q8H7-F1
#
_entry.id   AF-A0AA39Q8H7-F1
#
_cell.length_a   1.000
_cell.length_b   1.000
_cell.length_c   1.000
_cell.angle_alpha   90.00
_cell.angle_beta   90.00
_cell.angle_gamma   90.00
#
_symmetry.space_group_name_H-M   'P 1'
#
loop_
_entity.id
_entity.type
_entity.pdbx_description
1 polymer ?
#
loop_
_entity_poly.entity_id
_entity_poly.type
_entity_poly.pdbx_seq_one_letter_code
_entity_poly.pdbx_strand_id
1 'polypeptide(L)'
;MQSVKDVNQGGQGQLRFLLEIREDEEDSGSYLLSSTLDNSRLLPLTQTNQGYKRSVITNRDSPSSNSHPSHYIGNQASDAAILDGRFDPTNSTPTTAPPIQLYHPVFADFLGAMNDTSDLPEDLVVETGRLMRSASGIAVLENSCRTHISNIIGLSLWKSINLKTSAHHMIPHIRTSPPFQTALLAIIEEKSELGSGGDVTTQGGCSYTAFWLSEDHQELRECSCCPSFIICLTGPWMIIMGAVFTTQPIVQRLTDFIWLGTSPNINDAQCIRVAGVLRALKAGVRTLNDYYRDLAYLPLLSNAHHPRFFPFPTFYSVNQSQVHFKYLEPLKPFDPDCVTFLAEIISDKTKVVVKFAQTYGVEARRLLAQHNLAPPLLYFKHLNEDGTGYGALKMVVMVYVEGKTASKVFSGATLSPNVVGDLERALNILHGEGFVFGDLRRPNIMIMPEDNTVRLIDFDWAGRENEARYPIHLNQSKEVKWADGVGSYRKIHKKHDLDMLNLLR
;
A
#
# COMPACT_ATOMS: atom_id res chain seq x y z
N MET A 1 12.70 40.47 -27.75
CA MET A 1 13.17 41.86 -27.95
C MET A 1 12.85 42.64 -26.67
N GLN A 2 13.89 43.17 -26.01
CA GLN A 2 13.95 44.19 -24.91
C GLN A 2 12.95 44.05 -23.73
N SER A 3 13.39 43.66 -22.52
CA SER A 3 14.23 44.36 -21.52
C SER A 3 13.49 45.43 -20.70
N VAL A 4 13.26 45.17 -19.40
CA VAL A 4 13.39 46.16 -18.32
C VAL A 4 14.01 45.49 -17.10
N LYS A 5 15.02 46.17 -16.53
CA LYS A 5 15.88 45.79 -15.39
C LYS A 5 15.32 46.31 -14.05
N ASP A 6 15.65 45.55 -13.00
CA ASP A 6 16.03 45.91 -11.62
C ASP A 6 15.62 47.24 -10.98
N VAL A 7 15.00 47.19 -9.79
CA VAL A 7 15.39 47.97 -8.59
C VAL A 7 15.04 47.18 -7.31
N ASN A 8 16.07 46.89 -6.50
CA ASN A 8 16.01 46.48 -5.09
C ASN A 8 15.48 47.61 -4.19
N GLN A 9 14.67 47.30 -3.17
CA GLN A 9 14.82 47.82 -1.79
C GLN A 9 13.83 47.14 -0.83
N GLY A 10 14.33 46.80 0.37
CA GLY A 10 13.65 45.95 1.35
C GLY A 10 12.51 46.59 2.15
N GLY A 11 11.82 45.73 2.91
CA GLY A 11 10.86 46.12 3.92
C GLY A 11 9.96 44.95 4.31
N GLN A 12 10.03 44.49 5.56
CA GLN A 12 9.14 43.50 6.14
C GLN A 12 7.67 43.90 5.94
N GLY A 13 6.84 43.02 5.38
CA GLY A 13 5.43 43.27 5.18
C GLY A 13 4.66 41.96 5.00
N GLN A 14 3.85 41.64 6.01
CA GLN A 14 2.97 40.47 6.10
C GLN A 14 1.87 40.55 5.03
N LEU A 15 1.94 39.73 3.98
CA LEU A 15 0.90 39.67 2.93
C LEU A 15 -0.27 38.78 3.39
N ARG A 16 -1.33 39.43 3.89
CA ARG A 16 -2.67 38.84 4.04
C ARG A 16 -3.34 38.84 2.66
N PHE A 17 -3.70 37.67 2.14
CA PHE A 17 -4.60 37.59 0.98
C PHE A 17 -6.05 37.78 1.46
N LEU A 18 -6.63 38.93 1.11
CA LEU A 18 -8.07 39.17 1.14
C LEU A 18 -8.66 38.60 -0.17
N LEU A 19 -9.54 37.60 -0.04
CA LEU A 19 -10.40 37.13 -1.12
C LEU A 19 -11.60 38.10 -1.20
N GLU A 20 -11.64 38.93 -2.23
CA GLU A 20 -12.84 39.66 -2.64
C GLU A 20 -13.73 38.72 -3.47
N ILE A 21 -14.88 38.36 -2.93
CA ILE A 21 -15.97 37.71 -3.67
C ILE A 21 -16.90 38.83 -4.14
N ARG A 22 -17.06 38.97 -5.46
CA ARG A 22 -18.10 39.82 -6.06
C ARG A 22 -19.41 39.03 -6.05
N GLU A 23 -20.39 39.52 -5.31
CA GLU A 23 -21.79 39.11 -5.41
C GLU A 23 -22.50 40.04 -6.41
N ASP A 24 -23.14 39.45 -7.41
CA ASP A 24 -24.18 40.10 -8.20
C ASP A 24 -25.54 39.54 -7.72
N GLU A 25 -26.47 40.42 -7.36
CA GLU A 25 -27.80 40.15 -6.82
C GLU A 25 -28.89 39.94 -7.90
N GLU A 26 -30.04 39.42 -7.43
CA GLU A 26 -31.38 39.21 -8.03
C GLU A 26 -31.66 37.79 -8.59
N ASP A 27 -32.71 37.03 -8.22
CA ASP A 27 -33.91 37.27 -7.41
C ASP A 27 -34.57 35.93 -6.95
N SER A 28 -35.27 36.01 -5.82
CA SER A 28 -36.39 35.22 -5.25
C SER A 28 -36.49 33.67 -5.37
N GLY A 29 -36.44 33.00 -4.21
CA GLY A 29 -37.00 31.65 -4.03
C GLY A 29 -36.51 30.90 -2.79
N SER A 30 -37.21 31.03 -1.67
CA SER A 30 -36.91 30.35 -0.41
C SER A 30 -37.01 28.82 -0.50
N TYR A 31 -35.88 28.13 -0.41
CA TYR A 31 -35.80 26.76 0.11
C TYR A 31 -34.64 26.67 1.11
N LEU A 32 -34.96 26.76 2.39
CA LEU A 32 -34.05 26.44 3.50
C LEU A 32 -33.75 24.93 3.48
N LEU A 33 -32.83 24.50 2.60
CA LEU A 33 -32.08 23.27 2.77
C LEU A 33 -30.86 23.59 3.61
N SER A 34 -31.04 23.56 4.93
CA SER A 34 -29.96 23.44 5.90
C SER A 34 -29.24 22.09 5.68
N SER A 35 -28.43 22.00 4.64
CA SER A 35 -27.36 21.01 4.57
C SER A 35 -26.13 21.65 5.18
N THR A 36 -25.95 21.43 6.48
CA THR A 36 -24.65 21.61 7.11
C THR A 36 -23.69 20.64 6.43
N LEU A 37 -22.95 21.12 5.43
CA LEU A 37 -21.80 20.40 4.89
C LEU A 37 -20.86 20.10 6.05
N ASP A 38 -20.72 18.82 6.37
CA ASP A 38 -19.83 18.33 7.40
C ASP A 38 -18.37 18.51 6.94
N ASN A 39 -17.84 19.72 7.18
CA ASN A 39 -16.48 20.13 6.82
C ASN A 39 -15.40 19.24 7.47
N SER A 40 -15.74 18.43 8.47
CA SER A 40 -14.79 17.49 9.10
C SER A 40 -14.35 16.37 8.15
N ARG A 41 -15.18 16.01 7.16
CA ARG A 41 -14.91 14.94 6.17
C ARG A 41 -14.19 15.43 4.91
N LEU A 42 -14.20 16.74 4.64
CA LEU A 42 -13.41 17.35 3.56
C LEU A 42 -11.91 17.39 3.89
N LEU A 43 -11.53 17.38 5.17
CA LEU A 43 -10.14 17.46 5.62
C LEU A 43 -9.27 16.24 5.22
N PRO A 44 -9.69 14.97 5.50
CA PRO A 44 -8.97 13.77 5.05
C PRO A 44 -8.78 13.70 3.52
N LEU A 45 -9.86 13.98 2.79
CA LEU A 45 -9.92 14.07 1.32
C LEU A 45 -8.88 15.04 0.76
N THR A 46 -8.85 16.24 1.33
CA THR A 46 -7.92 17.29 0.92
C THR A 46 -6.49 16.87 1.22
N GLN A 47 -6.24 16.17 2.33
CA GLN A 47 -4.90 15.84 2.79
C GLN A 47 -4.26 14.66 2.06
N THR A 48 -4.98 13.57 1.76
CA THR A 48 -4.43 12.47 0.94
C THR A 48 -4.08 12.96 -0.47
N ASN A 49 -4.96 13.78 -1.06
CA ASN A 49 -4.69 14.45 -2.34
C ASN A 49 -3.52 15.45 -2.24
N GLN A 50 -3.40 16.19 -1.12
CA GLN A 50 -2.25 17.07 -0.88
C GLN A 50 -0.95 16.28 -0.75
N GLY A 51 -0.95 15.13 -0.08
CA GLY A 51 0.21 14.25 0.05
C GLY A 51 0.66 13.74 -1.32
N TYR A 52 -0.29 13.31 -2.16
CA TYR A 52 -0.02 12.96 -3.54
C TYR A 52 0.58 14.13 -4.33
N LYS A 53 -0.04 15.32 -4.26
CA LYS A 53 0.47 16.53 -4.93
C LYS A 53 1.87 16.91 -4.45
N ARG A 54 2.14 16.84 -3.15
CA ARG A 54 3.50 17.05 -2.59
C ARG A 54 4.47 16.07 -3.20
N SER A 55 4.18 14.77 -3.14
CA SER A 55 4.99 13.71 -3.74
C SER A 55 5.27 13.97 -5.23
N VAL A 56 4.30 14.48 -5.99
CA VAL A 56 4.48 14.79 -7.42
C VAL A 56 5.42 15.99 -7.66
N ILE A 57 5.30 17.06 -6.87
CA ILE A 57 6.11 18.28 -7.06
C ILE A 57 7.48 18.23 -6.37
N THR A 58 7.70 17.28 -5.45
CA THR A 58 8.96 17.14 -4.74
C THR A 58 10.09 16.85 -5.71
N ASN A 59 11.12 17.70 -5.67
CA ASN A 59 12.32 17.51 -6.48
C ASN A 59 13.10 16.29 -5.98
N ARG A 60 13.55 15.46 -6.92
CA ARG A 60 14.32 14.24 -6.64
C ARG A 60 15.61 14.25 -7.43
N ASP A 61 16.69 13.79 -6.80
CA ASP A 61 17.92 13.47 -7.51
C ASP A 61 17.67 12.36 -8.54
N SER A 62 18.59 12.21 -9.49
CA SER A 62 18.49 11.18 -10.51
C SER A 62 18.40 9.77 -9.87
N PRO A 63 17.74 8.80 -10.54
CA PRO A 63 17.66 7.44 -10.01
C PRO A 63 19.01 6.83 -9.65
N SER A 64 20.05 7.07 -10.45
CA SER A 64 21.40 6.59 -10.17
C SER A 64 22.01 7.26 -8.94
N SER A 65 21.79 8.56 -8.71
CA SER A 65 22.26 9.25 -7.50
C SER A 65 21.57 8.71 -6.25
N ASN A 66 20.24 8.64 -6.29
CA ASN A 66 19.41 8.12 -5.19
C ASN A 66 19.63 6.62 -4.92
N SER A 67 20.28 5.88 -5.82
CA SER A 67 20.66 4.49 -5.58
C SER A 67 21.81 4.33 -4.57
N HIS A 68 22.55 5.40 -4.29
CA HIS A 68 23.60 5.40 -3.27
C HIS A 68 22.99 5.63 -1.87
N PRO A 69 23.36 4.83 -0.84
CA PRO A 69 22.79 4.95 0.50
C PRO A 69 22.90 6.36 1.11
N SER A 70 23.98 7.09 0.81
CA SER A 70 24.21 8.47 1.29
C SER A 70 23.18 9.47 0.77
N HIS A 71 22.56 9.21 -0.38
CA HIS A 71 21.48 10.03 -0.94
C HIS A 71 20.12 9.46 -0.59
N TYR A 72 19.96 8.13 -0.67
CA TYR A 72 18.67 7.46 -0.42
C TYR A 72 18.13 7.73 0.98
N ILE A 73 19.01 7.82 1.98
CA ILE A 73 18.60 8.14 3.36
C ILE A 73 17.86 9.49 3.43
N GLY A 74 18.35 10.51 2.70
CA GLY A 74 17.68 11.80 2.60
C GLY A 74 16.36 11.73 1.82
N ASN A 75 16.29 10.90 0.78
CA ASN A 75 15.04 10.63 0.07
C ASN A 75 13.97 10.04 1.00
N GLN A 76 14.33 9.00 1.77
CA GLN A 76 13.43 8.32 2.71
C GLN A 76 13.00 9.20 3.89
N ALA A 77 13.79 10.21 4.26
CA ALA A 77 13.48 11.16 5.32
C ALA A 77 12.59 12.36 4.86
N SER A 78 12.02 12.32 3.66
CA SER A 78 11.26 13.43 3.06
C SER A 78 9.96 13.00 2.38
N ASP A 79 9.18 13.95 1.85
CA ASP A 79 8.01 13.67 0.99
C ASP A 79 8.39 12.89 -0.29
N ALA A 80 9.68 12.82 -0.62
CA ALA A 80 10.20 12.04 -1.75
C ALA A 80 10.27 10.52 -1.51
N ALA A 81 10.01 10.07 -0.28
CA ALA A 81 10.17 8.69 0.13
C ALA A 81 9.43 7.69 -0.78
N ILE A 82 10.07 6.56 -1.02
CA ILE A 82 9.45 5.38 -1.63
C ILE A 82 9.06 4.45 -0.50
N LEU A 83 7.81 3.98 -0.49
CA LEU A 83 7.31 3.07 0.52
C LEU A 83 7.77 1.64 0.19
N ASP A 84 9.03 1.33 0.51
CA ASP A 84 9.68 0.04 0.28
C ASP A 84 10.18 -0.64 1.57
N GLY A 85 9.81 -0.08 2.73
CA GLY A 85 10.19 -0.56 4.07
C GLY A 85 11.61 -0.15 4.52
N ARG A 86 12.41 0.52 3.68
CA ARG A 86 13.71 1.06 4.08
C ARG A 86 13.53 2.45 4.67
N PHE A 87 14.25 2.79 5.72
CA PHE A 87 14.05 4.04 6.45
C PHE A 87 15.38 4.63 6.94
N ASP A 88 15.35 5.92 7.28
CA ASP A 88 16.42 6.59 8.02
C ASP A 88 16.29 6.24 9.53
N PRO A 89 17.28 5.55 10.13
CA PRO A 89 17.26 5.21 11.54
C PRO A 89 17.22 6.42 12.49
N THR A 90 17.64 7.59 12.00
CA THR A 90 17.70 8.84 12.77
C THR A 90 16.46 9.70 12.61
N ASN A 91 15.74 9.56 11.50
CA ASN A 91 14.53 10.30 11.19
C ASN A 91 13.47 9.34 10.61
N SER A 92 12.67 8.76 11.50
CA SER A 92 11.77 7.65 11.17
C SER A 92 10.47 8.14 10.55
N THR A 93 10.52 8.59 9.29
CA THR A 93 9.31 8.68 8.45
C THR A 93 8.82 7.26 8.16
N PRO A 94 7.52 6.95 8.30
CA PRO A 94 6.97 5.64 7.94
C PRO A 94 7.15 5.36 6.45
N THR A 95 7.84 4.28 6.11
CA THR A 95 8.07 3.86 4.71
C THR A 95 7.49 2.47 4.41
N THR A 96 6.64 1.98 5.30
CA THR A 96 5.86 0.75 5.12
C THR A 96 4.52 1.08 4.47
N ALA A 97 3.99 0.15 3.68
CA ALA A 97 2.70 0.28 3.01
C ALA A 97 1.96 -1.06 2.98
N PRO A 98 0.65 -1.06 2.68
CA PRO A 98 -0.09 -2.29 2.43
C PRO A 98 0.49 -3.06 1.22
N PRO A 99 0.34 -4.39 1.18
CA PRO A 99 0.84 -5.19 0.07
C PRO A 99 0.22 -4.76 -1.26
N ILE A 100 1.03 -4.66 -2.32
CA ILE A 100 0.60 -4.12 -3.62
C ILE A 100 -0.46 -4.98 -4.32
N GLN A 101 -0.59 -6.25 -3.92
CA GLN A 101 -1.67 -7.15 -4.33
C GLN A 101 -3.06 -6.59 -4.00
N LEU A 102 -3.15 -5.76 -2.96
CA LEU A 102 -4.40 -5.07 -2.61
C LEU A 102 -4.77 -4.00 -3.63
N TYR A 103 -3.82 -3.40 -4.35
CA TYR A 103 -4.08 -2.32 -5.30
C TYR A 103 -4.24 -2.79 -6.74
N HIS A 104 -3.59 -3.89 -7.12
CA HIS A 104 -3.77 -4.49 -8.44
C HIS A 104 -3.60 -6.03 -8.41
N PRO A 105 -4.54 -6.81 -8.97
CA PRO A 105 -4.54 -8.28 -8.86
C PRO A 105 -3.34 -8.94 -9.54
N VAL A 106 -2.75 -8.31 -10.57
CA VAL A 106 -1.58 -8.86 -11.29
C VAL A 106 -0.43 -9.30 -10.38
N PHE A 107 -0.25 -8.63 -9.24
CA PHE A 107 0.81 -8.98 -8.29
C PHE A 107 0.46 -10.22 -7.47
N ALA A 108 -0.82 -10.43 -7.14
CA ALA A 108 -1.27 -11.69 -6.55
C ALA A 108 -1.11 -12.82 -7.58
N ASP A 109 -1.57 -12.61 -8.81
CA ASP A 109 -1.45 -13.61 -9.89
C ASP A 109 0.01 -14.04 -10.11
N PHE A 110 0.94 -13.06 -10.15
CA PHE A 110 2.37 -13.33 -10.23
C PHE A 110 2.87 -14.19 -9.06
N LEU A 111 2.58 -13.80 -7.82
CA LEU A 111 3.03 -14.51 -6.62
C LEU A 111 2.41 -15.92 -6.50
N GLY A 112 1.19 -16.10 -6.97
CA GLY A 112 0.53 -17.40 -7.03
C GLY A 112 1.15 -18.33 -8.07
N ALA A 113 1.58 -17.79 -9.22
CA ALA A 113 2.07 -18.58 -10.36
C ALA A 113 3.59 -18.80 -10.37
N MET A 114 4.40 -17.96 -9.68
CA MET A 114 5.86 -17.96 -9.82
C MET A 114 6.56 -19.25 -9.37
N ASN A 115 5.93 -20.02 -8.49
CA ASN A 115 6.46 -21.31 -8.02
C ASN A 115 5.89 -22.50 -8.79
N ASP A 116 4.89 -22.29 -9.65
CA ASP A 116 4.38 -23.33 -10.51
C ASP A 116 5.36 -23.55 -11.68
N THR A 117 5.74 -24.80 -11.87
CA THR A 117 6.70 -25.25 -12.89
C THR A 117 6.07 -26.32 -13.81
N SER A 118 4.77 -26.56 -13.68
CA SER A 118 4.00 -27.47 -14.52
C SER A 118 3.85 -26.88 -15.92
N ASP A 119 3.94 -27.69 -16.97
CA ASP A 119 3.66 -27.27 -18.36
C ASP A 119 4.48 -26.05 -18.85
N LEU A 120 5.76 -25.98 -18.50
CA LEU A 120 6.66 -24.94 -19.03
C LEU A 120 6.94 -25.18 -20.52
N PRO A 121 6.76 -24.16 -21.39
CA PRO A 121 7.14 -24.26 -22.81
C PRO A 121 8.64 -24.51 -22.98
N GLU A 122 9.01 -25.40 -23.91
CA GLU A 122 10.41 -25.77 -24.15
C GLU A 122 11.27 -24.56 -24.55
N ASP A 123 10.74 -23.69 -25.42
CA ASP A 123 11.40 -22.47 -25.86
C ASP A 123 11.72 -21.51 -24.71
N LEU A 124 10.80 -21.39 -23.75
CA LEU A 124 11.00 -20.61 -22.53
C LEU A 124 12.14 -21.19 -21.68
N VAL A 125 12.17 -22.50 -21.47
CA VAL A 125 13.21 -23.17 -20.67
C VAL A 125 14.57 -23.01 -21.32
N VAL A 126 14.65 -23.18 -22.65
CA VAL A 126 15.89 -23.01 -23.41
C VAL A 126 16.42 -21.57 -23.33
N GLU A 127 15.54 -20.57 -23.52
CA GLU A 127 15.95 -19.16 -23.43
C GLU A 127 16.32 -18.76 -21.99
N THR A 128 15.65 -19.35 -20.99
CA THR A 128 16.03 -19.19 -19.57
C THR A 128 17.44 -19.74 -19.31
N GLY A 129 17.77 -20.91 -19.86
CA GLY A 129 19.11 -21.49 -19.76
C GLY A 129 20.19 -20.60 -20.40
N ARG A 130 19.87 -19.92 -21.52
CA ARG A 130 20.75 -18.94 -22.16
C ARG A 130 20.93 -17.69 -21.31
N LEU A 131 19.85 -17.15 -20.73
CA LEU A 131 19.90 -16.06 -19.76
C LEU A 131 20.83 -16.41 -18.60
N MET A 132 20.63 -17.57 -17.97
CA MET A 132 21.44 -18.02 -16.83
C MET A 132 22.92 -18.18 -17.21
N ARG A 133 23.22 -18.76 -18.38
CA ARG A 133 24.59 -18.86 -18.89
C ARG A 133 25.20 -17.48 -19.12
N SER A 134 24.45 -16.54 -19.70
CA SER A 134 24.93 -15.16 -19.92
C SER A 134 25.18 -14.44 -18.60
N ALA A 135 24.28 -14.57 -17.62
CA ALA A 135 24.40 -13.95 -16.30
C ALA A 135 25.52 -14.58 -15.44
N SER A 136 25.93 -15.82 -15.75
CA SER A 136 27.06 -16.49 -15.08
C SER A 136 28.43 -15.90 -15.45
N GLY A 137 28.52 -15.19 -16.59
CA GLY A 137 29.76 -14.55 -17.02
C GLY A 137 30.04 -13.31 -16.19
N ILE A 138 31.20 -13.28 -15.52
CA ILE A 138 31.67 -12.10 -14.79
C ILE A 138 31.93 -11.00 -15.82
N ALA A 139 31.25 -9.88 -15.69
CA ALA A 139 31.32 -8.80 -16.65
C ALA A 139 31.80 -7.50 -16.02
N VAL A 140 32.67 -6.80 -16.74
CA VAL A 140 33.17 -5.46 -16.36
C VAL A 140 32.18 -4.36 -16.79
N LEU A 141 31.29 -4.67 -17.72
CA LEU A 141 30.23 -3.80 -18.23
C LEU A 141 28.86 -4.50 -18.11
N GLU A 142 27.78 -3.75 -18.26
CA GLU A 142 26.42 -4.32 -18.30
C GLU A 142 26.29 -5.40 -19.38
N ASN A 143 25.61 -6.50 -19.04
CA ASN A 143 25.56 -7.72 -19.83
C ASN A 143 24.43 -7.71 -20.88
N SER A 144 24.42 -8.72 -21.75
CA SER A 144 23.33 -8.97 -22.72
C SER A 144 22.07 -9.57 -22.09
N CYS A 145 21.97 -9.65 -20.76
CA CYS A 145 20.86 -10.26 -20.04
C CYS A 145 19.51 -9.63 -20.41
N ARG A 146 19.48 -8.32 -20.69
CA ARG A 146 18.28 -7.60 -21.16
C ARG A 146 17.69 -8.18 -22.43
N THR A 147 18.52 -8.59 -23.38
CA THR A 147 18.07 -9.18 -24.64
C THR A 147 17.33 -10.49 -24.38
N HIS A 148 17.86 -11.34 -23.50
CA HIS A 148 17.18 -12.57 -23.12
C HIS A 148 15.87 -12.30 -22.38
N ILE A 149 15.83 -11.32 -21.47
CA ILE A 149 14.57 -10.92 -20.80
C ILE A 149 13.53 -10.44 -21.84
N SER A 150 13.94 -9.64 -22.82
CA SER A 150 13.07 -9.18 -23.91
C SER A 150 12.52 -10.33 -24.75
N ASN A 151 13.37 -11.28 -25.14
CA ASN A 151 12.98 -12.49 -25.87
C ASN A 151 11.96 -13.32 -25.08
N ILE A 152 12.23 -13.52 -23.79
CA ILE A 152 11.38 -14.31 -22.90
C ILE A 152 10.01 -13.66 -22.74
N ILE A 153 9.98 -12.36 -22.44
CA ILE A 153 8.72 -11.61 -22.30
C ILE A 153 7.98 -11.52 -23.65
N GLY A 154 8.73 -11.46 -24.75
CA GLY A 154 8.20 -11.32 -26.11
C GLY A 154 7.77 -9.89 -26.44
N LEU A 155 8.37 -8.89 -25.78
CA LEU A 155 8.12 -7.47 -26.02
C LEU A 155 9.45 -6.72 -26.17
N SER A 156 9.48 -5.77 -27.10
CA SER A 156 10.66 -4.96 -27.40
C SER A 156 11.02 -4.02 -26.25
N LEU A 157 12.31 -3.92 -25.95
CA LEU A 157 12.82 -2.95 -24.99
C LEU A 157 13.00 -1.59 -25.64
N TRP A 158 12.55 -0.56 -24.92
CA TRP A 158 12.78 0.82 -25.29
C TRP A 158 13.83 1.42 -24.36
N LYS A 159 14.76 2.17 -24.95
CA LYS A 159 15.73 2.96 -24.20
C LYS A 159 15.17 4.37 -24.07
N SER A 160 14.73 4.73 -22.87
CA SER A 160 14.35 6.12 -22.58
C SER A 160 15.60 6.92 -22.20
N ILE A 161 15.81 8.05 -22.87
CA ILE A 161 16.85 9.02 -22.55
C ILE A 161 16.13 10.29 -22.10
N ASN A 162 16.06 10.52 -20.80
CA ASN A 162 15.52 11.76 -20.26
C ASN A 162 16.70 12.70 -19.94
N LEU A 163 16.60 13.98 -20.30
CA LEU A 163 17.69 14.98 -20.14
C LEU A 163 18.19 15.15 -18.69
N LYS A 164 17.44 14.64 -17.70
CA LYS A 164 17.75 14.68 -16.26
C LYS A 164 18.04 13.31 -15.63
N THR A 165 17.98 12.20 -16.38
CA THR A 165 18.16 10.84 -15.83
C THR A 165 19.14 10.01 -16.66
N SER A 166 19.78 9.02 -16.04
CA SER A 166 20.46 7.93 -16.76
C SER A 166 19.50 7.26 -17.75
N ALA A 167 20.05 6.62 -18.78
CA ALA A 167 19.25 5.84 -19.71
C ALA A 167 18.72 4.58 -19.02
N HIS A 168 17.42 4.33 -19.12
CA HIS A 168 16.78 3.14 -18.55
C HIS A 168 16.12 2.32 -19.65
N HIS A 169 16.12 1.00 -19.48
CA HIS A 169 15.43 0.08 -20.38
C HIS A 169 14.04 -0.18 -19.83
N MET A 170 13.03 -0.10 -20.68
CA MET A 170 11.64 -0.28 -20.28
C MET A 170 10.87 -1.12 -21.29
N ILE A 171 9.78 -1.71 -20.82
CA ILE A 171 8.75 -2.36 -21.62
C ILE A 171 7.53 -1.43 -21.59
N PRO A 172 7.30 -0.65 -22.64
CA PRO A 172 6.19 0.28 -22.69
C PRO A 172 4.92 -0.33 -23.29
N HIS A 173 3.79 0.29 -23.00
CA HIS A 173 2.56 0.15 -23.77
C HIS A 173 2.16 1.52 -24.33
N ILE A 174 2.14 1.63 -25.66
CA ILE A 174 1.67 2.86 -26.34
C ILE A 174 0.16 2.76 -26.45
N ARG A 175 -0.55 3.67 -25.79
CA ARG A 175 -2.00 3.67 -25.88
C ARG A 175 -2.50 4.18 -27.22
N THR A 176 -3.48 3.49 -27.77
CA THR A 176 -4.22 3.88 -28.97
C THR A 176 -5.56 4.53 -28.65
N SER A 177 -5.86 4.76 -27.38
CA SER A 177 -7.06 5.42 -26.87
C SER A 177 -6.67 6.47 -25.83
N PRO A 178 -7.49 7.51 -25.60
CA PRO A 178 -7.23 8.51 -24.58
C PRO A 178 -7.04 7.91 -23.17
N PRO A 179 -6.11 8.46 -22.36
CA PRO A 179 -5.05 9.38 -22.73
C PRO A 179 -4.00 8.75 -23.66
N PHE A 180 -3.62 9.45 -24.74
CA PHE A 180 -2.65 9.00 -25.75
C PHE A 180 -1.20 9.14 -25.26
N GLN A 181 -0.90 8.49 -24.14
CA GLN A 181 0.40 8.51 -23.51
C GLN A 181 0.97 7.08 -23.44
N THR A 182 2.27 6.99 -23.17
CA THR A 182 2.92 5.70 -22.96
C THR A 182 2.76 5.27 -21.51
N ALA A 183 2.29 4.04 -21.28
CA ALA A 183 2.27 3.40 -19.97
C ALA A 183 3.52 2.55 -19.76
N LEU A 184 3.92 2.38 -18.49
CA LEU A 184 5.04 1.53 -18.11
C LEU A 184 4.54 0.15 -17.67
N LEU A 185 4.90 -0.90 -18.41
CA LEU A 185 4.62 -2.28 -18.01
C LEU A 185 5.72 -2.81 -17.09
N ALA A 186 6.98 -2.59 -17.48
CA ALA A 186 8.13 -2.95 -16.67
C ALA A 186 9.35 -2.03 -16.90
N ILE A 187 10.16 -1.82 -15.87
CA ILE A 187 11.53 -1.29 -15.99
C ILE A 187 12.53 -2.43 -15.84
N ILE A 188 13.63 -2.34 -16.58
CA ILE A 188 14.80 -3.19 -16.39
C ILE A 188 15.98 -2.32 -15.98
N GLU A 189 16.46 -2.56 -14.76
CA GLU A 189 17.66 -1.94 -14.20
C GLU A 189 18.76 -3.00 -14.12
N GLU A 190 19.96 -2.68 -14.60
CA GLU A 190 21.07 -3.63 -14.64
C GLU A 190 22.36 -2.99 -14.13
N LYS A 191 23.12 -3.74 -13.34
CA LYS A 191 24.49 -3.44 -12.94
C LYS A 191 25.41 -4.61 -13.32
N SER A 192 26.68 -4.31 -13.58
CA SER A 192 27.69 -5.30 -13.94
C SER A 192 27.82 -6.41 -12.90
N GLU A 193 27.99 -6.04 -11.63
CA GLU A 193 28.15 -6.95 -10.49
C GLU A 193 27.51 -6.39 -9.22
N LEU A 194 27.24 -7.28 -8.26
CA LEU A 194 26.74 -6.86 -6.95
C LEU A 194 27.76 -5.96 -6.26
N GLY A 195 27.33 -4.76 -5.84
CA GLY A 195 28.21 -3.74 -5.25
C GLY A 195 28.89 -2.81 -6.26
N SER A 196 28.68 -3.00 -7.56
CA SER A 196 29.15 -2.06 -8.59
C SER A 196 28.13 -0.93 -8.80
N GLY A 197 28.54 0.33 -8.61
CA GLY A 197 27.65 1.48 -8.68
C GLY A 197 26.83 1.66 -7.40
N GLY A 198 25.55 2.03 -7.53
CA GLY A 198 24.61 2.05 -6.40
C GLY A 198 23.66 0.85 -6.41
N ASP A 199 22.76 0.79 -5.42
CA ASP A 199 21.86 -0.34 -5.24
C ASP A 199 20.86 -0.45 -6.40
N VAL A 200 20.91 -1.57 -7.13
CA VAL A 200 20.08 -1.84 -8.31
C VAL A 200 18.57 -1.82 -8.00
N THR A 201 18.17 -2.23 -6.78
CA THR A 201 16.75 -2.31 -6.39
C THR A 201 16.21 -0.94 -6.03
N THR A 202 16.99 -0.14 -5.30
CA THR A 202 16.70 1.26 -5.01
C THR A 202 16.63 2.05 -6.31
N GLN A 203 17.61 1.87 -7.21
CA GLN A 203 17.59 2.56 -8.50
C GLN A 203 16.34 2.19 -9.30
N GLY A 204 15.97 0.91 -9.37
CA GLY A 204 14.75 0.47 -10.05
C GLY A 204 13.48 1.16 -9.52
N GLY A 205 13.33 1.28 -8.20
CA GLY A 205 12.23 2.02 -7.57
C GLY A 205 12.25 3.52 -7.90
N CYS A 206 13.43 4.14 -7.88
CA CYS A 206 13.59 5.54 -8.29
C CYS A 206 13.30 5.74 -9.79
N SER A 207 13.66 4.82 -10.66
CA SER A 207 13.39 4.89 -12.10
C SER A 207 11.91 4.74 -12.41
N TYR A 208 11.21 3.84 -11.71
CA TYR A 208 9.74 3.74 -11.76
C TYR A 208 9.09 5.07 -11.35
N THR A 209 9.56 5.64 -10.26
CA THR A 209 9.07 6.92 -9.74
C THR A 209 9.31 8.05 -10.73
N ALA A 210 10.53 8.16 -11.26
CA ALA A 210 10.91 9.20 -12.22
C ALA A 210 10.12 9.10 -13.54
N PHE A 211 9.86 7.88 -14.02
CA PHE A 211 8.99 7.67 -15.19
C PHE A 211 7.60 8.25 -14.93
N TRP A 212 6.92 7.78 -13.89
CA TRP A 212 5.54 8.21 -13.66
C TRP A 212 5.41 9.66 -13.27
N LEU A 213 6.45 10.31 -12.72
CA LEU A 213 6.45 11.73 -12.40
C LEU A 213 6.66 12.65 -13.61
N SER A 214 7.07 12.14 -14.77
CA SER A 214 7.18 12.96 -15.98
C SER A 214 5.83 13.58 -16.37
N GLU A 215 5.87 14.78 -16.93
CA GLU A 215 4.69 15.45 -17.49
C GLU A 215 4.12 14.65 -18.69
N ASP A 216 4.98 13.94 -19.43
CA ASP A 216 4.61 13.09 -20.57
C ASP A 216 3.64 11.95 -20.21
N HIS A 217 3.53 11.61 -18.93
CA HIS A 217 2.70 10.52 -18.41
C HIS A 217 1.64 11.01 -17.42
N GLN A 218 1.43 12.33 -17.32
CA GLN A 218 0.53 12.93 -16.33
C GLN A 218 -0.91 12.42 -16.46
N GLU A 219 -1.51 12.48 -17.64
CA GLU A 219 -2.92 12.09 -17.81
C GLU A 219 -3.15 10.61 -17.47
N LEU A 220 -2.20 9.75 -17.85
CA LEU A 220 -2.23 8.34 -17.47
C LEU A 220 -2.06 8.14 -15.97
N ARG A 221 -1.10 8.85 -15.39
CA ARG A 221 -0.89 8.84 -13.96
C ARG A 221 -2.17 9.23 -13.26
N GLU A 222 -2.88 10.29 -13.69
CA GLU A 222 -4.11 10.80 -13.08
C GLU A 222 -5.37 9.91 -13.26
N CYS A 223 -5.29 8.78 -13.96
CA CYS A 223 -6.41 7.82 -14.08
C CYS A 223 -6.07 6.40 -13.62
N SER A 224 -4.86 6.16 -13.12
CA SER A 224 -4.37 4.83 -12.74
C SER A 224 -3.63 4.86 -11.40
N CYS A 225 -3.51 3.72 -10.75
CA CYS A 225 -2.52 3.52 -9.67
C CYS A 225 -1.14 3.13 -10.23
N CYS A 226 -0.93 3.23 -11.54
CA CYS A 226 0.35 3.01 -12.21
C CYS A 226 1.03 1.65 -11.92
N PRO A 227 0.30 0.51 -11.96
CA PRO A 227 0.91 -0.78 -11.65
C PRO A 227 1.99 -1.14 -12.67
N SER A 228 3.21 -1.40 -12.20
CA SER A 228 4.35 -1.78 -13.06
C SER A 228 5.21 -2.86 -12.39
N PHE A 229 5.87 -3.70 -13.19
CA PHE A 229 6.96 -4.55 -12.71
C PHE A 229 8.30 -3.80 -12.74
N ILE A 230 9.24 -4.22 -11.91
CA ILE A 230 10.62 -3.75 -11.94
C ILE A 230 11.52 -4.98 -11.88
N ILE A 231 12.36 -5.13 -12.90
CA ILE A 231 13.26 -6.26 -13.10
C ILE A 231 14.67 -5.74 -12.85
N CYS A 232 15.31 -6.19 -11.78
CA CYS A 232 16.65 -5.75 -11.42
C CYS A 232 17.64 -6.90 -11.61
N LEU A 233 18.75 -6.62 -12.30
CA LEU A 233 19.83 -7.55 -12.59
C LEU A 233 21.15 -6.99 -12.05
N THR A 234 21.92 -7.81 -11.34
CA THR A 234 23.26 -7.41 -10.86
C THR A 234 24.19 -8.62 -10.86
N GLY A 235 25.08 -8.70 -11.84
CA GLY A 235 25.85 -9.90 -12.14
C GLY A 235 24.93 -11.13 -12.31
N PRO A 236 25.15 -12.23 -11.57
CA PRO A 236 24.33 -13.43 -11.61
C PRO A 236 23.06 -13.36 -10.75
N TRP A 237 22.66 -12.18 -10.26
CA TRP A 237 21.49 -12.03 -9.39
C TRP A 237 20.34 -11.32 -10.10
N MET A 238 19.13 -11.85 -9.92
CA MET A 238 17.89 -11.26 -10.42
C MET A 238 16.87 -11.08 -9.31
N ILE A 239 16.16 -9.97 -9.31
CA ILE A 239 15.02 -9.76 -8.41
C ILE A 239 13.87 -9.13 -9.19
N ILE A 240 12.66 -9.64 -8.94
CA ILE A 240 11.42 -9.07 -9.48
C ILE A 240 10.73 -8.30 -8.36
N MET A 241 10.42 -7.04 -8.63
CA MET A 241 9.62 -6.18 -7.78
C MET A 241 8.36 -5.75 -8.52
N GLY A 242 7.36 -5.30 -7.78
CA GLY A 242 6.20 -4.63 -8.31
C GLY A 242 6.05 -3.26 -7.67
N ALA A 243 5.38 -2.36 -8.36
CA ALA A 243 5.16 -1.01 -7.87
C ALA A 243 3.77 -0.50 -8.23
N VAL A 244 3.22 0.34 -7.35
CA VAL A 244 2.02 1.15 -7.57
C VAL A 244 2.25 2.56 -7.06
N PHE A 245 1.49 3.53 -7.55
CA PHE A 245 1.54 4.93 -7.14
C PHE A 245 0.22 5.30 -6.45
N THR A 246 0.29 5.49 -5.13
CA THR A 246 -0.84 5.93 -4.31
C THR A 246 -0.68 7.41 -3.95
N THR A 247 -0.45 7.75 -2.69
CA THR A 247 0.06 9.04 -2.23
C THR A 247 1.55 9.16 -2.56
N GLN A 248 2.29 8.08 -2.32
CA GLN A 248 3.70 7.91 -2.64
C GLN A 248 3.87 6.61 -3.45
N PRO A 249 4.98 6.45 -4.18
CA PRO A 249 5.34 5.17 -4.79
C PRO A 249 5.43 4.08 -3.72
N ILE A 250 4.70 2.99 -3.88
CA ILE A 250 4.89 1.75 -3.12
C ILE A 250 5.69 0.81 -4.00
N VAL A 251 6.82 0.31 -3.50
CA VAL A 251 7.68 -0.64 -4.23
C VAL A 251 7.88 -1.86 -3.35
N GLN A 252 7.38 -3.01 -3.81
CA GLN A 252 7.44 -4.27 -3.08
C GLN A 252 8.32 -5.27 -3.82
N ARG A 253 9.25 -5.88 -3.08
CA ARG A 253 10.04 -7.02 -3.56
C ARG A 253 9.13 -8.25 -3.63
N LEU A 254 8.92 -8.79 -4.82
CA LEU A 254 8.05 -9.94 -5.06
C LEU A 254 8.81 -11.26 -5.00
N THR A 255 10.12 -11.21 -5.23
CA THR A 255 11.04 -12.34 -5.07
C THR A 255 12.21 -11.95 -4.17
N ASP A 256 12.90 -12.93 -3.62
CA ASP A 256 14.27 -12.75 -3.13
C ASP A 256 15.24 -12.50 -4.31
N PHE A 257 16.53 -12.35 -4.00
CA PHE A 257 17.59 -12.42 -5.01
C PHE A 257 17.72 -13.84 -5.56
N ILE A 258 17.24 -14.05 -6.78
CA ILE A 258 17.32 -15.29 -7.51
C ILE A 258 18.71 -15.42 -8.12
N TRP A 259 19.41 -16.49 -7.75
CA TRP A 259 20.68 -16.87 -8.35
C TRP A 259 20.47 -17.41 -9.78
N LEU A 260 21.07 -16.75 -10.77
CA LEU A 260 21.10 -17.15 -12.18
C LEU A 260 22.39 -17.88 -12.57
N GLY A 261 23.37 -17.94 -11.66
CA GLY A 261 24.64 -18.60 -11.95
C GLY A 261 24.51 -20.11 -12.16
N THR A 262 25.34 -20.65 -13.04
CA THR A 262 25.35 -22.06 -13.41
C THR A 262 26.22 -22.89 -12.45
N SER A 263 25.66 -23.29 -11.31
CA SER A 263 26.28 -24.22 -10.36
C SER A 263 25.22 -24.88 -9.46
N PRO A 264 25.33 -26.19 -9.12
CA PRO A 264 26.28 -27.17 -9.65
C PRO A 264 25.95 -27.60 -11.10
N ASN A 265 26.82 -28.39 -11.73
CA ASN A 265 26.70 -28.85 -13.13
C ASN A 265 25.52 -29.81 -13.41
N ILE A 266 24.79 -30.25 -12.38
CA ILE A 266 23.55 -31.03 -12.48
C ILE A 266 22.48 -30.29 -11.67
N ASN A 267 21.86 -29.29 -12.28
CA ASN A 267 20.84 -28.47 -11.61
C ASN A 267 19.80 -27.89 -12.58
N ASP A 268 19.23 -28.73 -13.44
CA ASP A 268 18.14 -28.33 -14.34
C ASP A 268 16.92 -27.82 -13.55
N ALA A 269 16.73 -28.31 -12.31
CA ALA A 269 15.71 -27.85 -11.39
C ALA A 269 15.80 -26.34 -11.13
N GLN A 270 17.00 -25.77 -11.04
CA GLN A 270 17.17 -24.31 -10.91
C GLN A 270 16.70 -23.59 -12.17
N CYS A 271 17.07 -24.07 -13.36
CA CYS A 271 16.63 -23.49 -14.62
C CYS A 271 15.10 -23.54 -14.74
N ILE A 272 14.50 -24.69 -14.42
CA ILE A 272 13.05 -24.90 -14.39
C ILE A 272 12.36 -23.94 -13.42
N ARG A 273 12.92 -23.75 -12.22
CA ARG A 273 12.40 -22.79 -11.23
C ARG A 273 12.46 -21.36 -11.76
N VAL A 274 13.59 -20.94 -12.33
CA VAL A 274 13.74 -19.60 -12.92
C VAL A 274 12.76 -19.41 -14.09
N ALA A 275 12.56 -20.44 -14.90
CA ALA A 275 11.59 -20.42 -16.00
C ALA A 275 10.15 -20.25 -15.49
N GLY A 276 9.78 -20.88 -14.37
CA GLY A 276 8.49 -20.66 -13.69
C GLY A 276 8.27 -19.19 -13.29
N VAL A 277 9.28 -18.55 -12.68
CA VAL A 277 9.24 -17.13 -12.33
C VAL A 277 9.09 -16.25 -13.58
N LEU A 278 9.87 -16.52 -14.63
CA LEU A 278 9.85 -15.74 -15.87
C LEU A 278 8.55 -15.94 -16.67
N ARG A 279 7.93 -17.13 -16.61
CA ARG A 279 6.59 -17.37 -17.14
C ARG A 279 5.55 -16.50 -16.42
N ALA A 280 5.58 -16.51 -15.08
CA ALA A 280 4.67 -15.69 -14.27
C ALA A 280 4.86 -14.20 -14.57
N LEU A 281 6.10 -13.73 -14.71
CA LEU A 281 6.41 -12.36 -15.11
C LEU A 281 5.87 -12.04 -16.50
N LYS A 282 6.08 -12.91 -17.50
CA LYS A 282 5.55 -12.75 -18.85
C LYS A 282 4.02 -12.64 -18.86
N ALA A 283 3.35 -13.48 -18.08
CA ALA A 283 1.90 -13.40 -17.92
C ALA A 283 1.47 -12.08 -17.27
N GLY A 284 2.14 -11.66 -16.18
CA GLY A 284 1.87 -10.40 -15.51
C GLY A 284 2.05 -9.17 -16.42
N VAL A 285 3.13 -9.12 -17.22
CA VAL A 285 3.36 -8.04 -18.18
C VAL A 285 2.27 -7.99 -19.26
N ARG A 286 1.77 -9.15 -19.71
CA ARG A 286 0.63 -9.22 -20.64
C ARG A 286 -0.67 -8.73 -20.00
N THR A 287 -0.95 -9.12 -18.76
CA THR A 287 -2.10 -8.61 -18.00
C THR A 287 -2.03 -7.09 -17.84
N LEU A 288 -0.85 -6.53 -17.56
CA LEU A 288 -0.68 -5.07 -17.52
C LEU A 288 -0.88 -4.41 -18.89
N ASN A 289 -0.40 -5.03 -19.97
CA ASN A 289 -0.62 -4.55 -21.32
C ASN A 289 -2.12 -4.45 -21.65
N ASP A 290 -2.89 -5.48 -21.27
CA ASP A 290 -4.34 -5.51 -21.43
C ASP A 290 -5.03 -4.45 -20.54
N TYR A 291 -4.61 -4.34 -19.29
CA TYR A 291 -5.10 -3.31 -18.36
C TYR A 291 -4.92 -1.90 -18.93
N TYR A 292 -3.74 -1.54 -19.43
CA TYR A 292 -3.49 -0.20 -19.97
C TYR A 292 -4.16 0.04 -21.33
N ARG A 293 -4.36 -1.01 -22.14
CA ARG A 293 -5.18 -0.92 -23.36
C ARG A 293 -6.61 -0.53 -23.01
N ASP A 294 -7.21 -1.23 -22.03
CA ASP A 294 -8.63 -1.15 -21.71
C ASP A 294 -8.96 -0.09 -20.65
N LEU A 295 -7.94 0.59 -20.10
CA LEU A 295 -8.08 1.57 -19.02
C LEU A 295 -9.04 2.70 -19.42
N ALA A 296 -10.21 2.74 -18.78
CA ALA A 296 -11.19 3.78 -19.03
C ALA A 296 -10.68 5.15 -18.56
N TYR A 297 -10.68 6.13 -19.46
CA TYR A 297 -10.45 7.53 -19.10
C TYR A 297 -11.78 8.16 -18.67
N LEU A 298 -12.06 8.11 -17.37
CA LEU A 298 -13.22 8.79 -16.78
C LEU A 298 -12.71 9.95 -15.92
N PRO A 299 -13.08 11.21 -16.24
CA PRO A 299 -12.77 12.33 -15.37
C PRO A 299 -13.34 12.05 -13.98
N LEU A 300 -12.50 12.14 -12.94
CA LEU A 300 -12.97 12.06 -11.58
C LEU A 300 -13.97 13.20 -11.34
N LEU A 301 -15.14 12.86 -10.80
CA LEU A 301 -16.05 13.88 -10.28
C LEU A 301 -15.28 14.73 -9.25
N SER A 302 -15.54 16.03 -9.21
CA SER A 302 -14.79 17.02 -8.42
C SER A 302 -14.65 16.71 -6.92
N ASN A 303 -15.46 15.78 -6.39
CA ASN A 303 -15.47 15.35 -4.99
C ASN A 303 -15.24 13.84 -4.80
N ALA A 304 -14.91 13.09 -5.85
CA ALA A 304 -14.62 11.65 -5.74
C ALA A 304 -13.14 11.42 -5.42
N HIS A 305 -12.86 10.52 -4.48
CA HIS A 305 -11.50 10.04 -4.28
C HIS A 305 -11.02 9.30 -5.53
N HIS A 306 -9.78 9.55 -5.95
CA HIS A 306 -9.15 8.73 -6.96
C HIS A 306 -9.04 7.27 -6.47
N PRO A 307 -9.40 6.26 -7.28
CA PRO A 307 -9.29 4.84 -6.91
C PRO A 307 -7.91 4.37 -6.42
N ARG A 308 -6.84 5.13 -6.67
CA ARG A 308 -5.47 4.75 -6.29
C ARG A 308 -5.27 4.68 -4.78
N PHE A 309 -6.11 5.36 -4.02
CA PHE A 309 -6.00 5.44 -2.56
C PHE A 309 -6.70 4.25 -1.88
N PHE A 310 -7.35 3.38 -2.64
CA PHE A 310 -8.11 2.26 -2.11
C PHE A 310 -7.67 0.93 -2.69
N PRO A 311 -7.89 -0.16 -1.96
CA PRO A 311 -7.74 -1.50 -2.49
C PRO A 311 -8.71 -1.78 -3.66
N PHE A 312 -8.30 -2.68 -4.55
CA PHE A 312 -9.05 -3.20 -5.69
C PHE A 312 -10.32 -3.98 -5.32
N PRO A 313 -10.36 -4.79 -4.23
CA PRO A 313 -11.60 -5.50 -3.86
C PRO A 313 -12.73 -4.53 -3.53
N THR A 314 -13.82 -4.57 -4.31
CA THR A 314 -14.99 -3.67 -4.18
C THR A 314 -16.31 -4.43 -3.95
N PHE A 315 -16.22 -5.72 -3.66
CA PHE A 315 -17.37 -6.54 -3.32
C PHE A 315 -16.97 -7.69 -2.39
N TYR A 316 -17.97 -8.31 -1.79
CA TYR A 316 -17.83 -9.58 -1.08
C TYR A 316 -19.03 -10.48 -1.36
N SER A 317 -18.90 -11.78 -1.13
CA SER A 317 -19.99 -12.74 -1.44
C SER A 317 -20.67 -13.23 -0.17
N VAL A 318 -22.00 -13.13 -0.11
CA VAL A 318 -22.84 -13.68 0.96
C VAL A 318 -23.89 -14.60 0.34
N ASN A 319 -23.96 -15.87 0.75
CA ASN A 319 -24.91 -16.84 0.21
C ASN A 319 -24.93 -16.88 -1.32
N GLN A 320 -23.74 -16.90 -1.95
CA GLN A 320 -23.55 -16.86 -3.41
C GLN A 320 -24.01 -15.56 -4.12
N SER A 321 -24.47 -14.56 -3.38
CA SER A 321 -24.81 -13.24 -3.91
C SER A 321 -23.67 -12.25 -3.66
N GLN A 322 -23.33 -11.43 -4.65
CA GLN A 322 -22.30 -10.40 -4.51
C GLN A 322 -22.90 -9.13 -3.91
N VAL A 323 -22.30 -8.65 -2.83
CA VAL A 323 -22.58 -7.36 -2.23
C VAL A 323 -21.48 -6.38 -2.65
N HIS A 324 -21.82 -5.47 -3.55
CA HIS A 324 -20.90 -4.44 -4.02
C HIS A 324 -20.92 -3.21 -3.10
N PHE A 325 -19.75 -2.63 -2.89
CA PHE A 325 -19.56 -1.40 -2.15
C PHE A 325 -18.62 -0.46 -2.89
N LYS A 326 -18.70 0.82 -2.56
CA LYS A 326 -17.70 1.83 -2.95
C LYS A 326 -16.99 2.33 -1.71
N TYR A 327 -15.69 2.59 -1.84
CA TYR A 327 -14.94 3.23 -0.77
C TYR A 327 -15.33 4.70 -0.63
N LEU A 328 -15.45 5.15 0.62
CA LEU A 328 -15.70 6.54 0.96
C LEU A 328 -14.44 7.25 1.41
N GLU A 329 -13.66 6.70 2.35
CA GLU A 329 -12.41 7.30 2.83
C GLU A 329 -11.53 6.28 3.59
N PRO A 330 -10.20 6.45 3.64
CA PRO A 330 -9.34 5.73 4.56
C PRO A 330 -9.60 6.18 6.01
N LEU A 331 -9.71 5.25 6.96
CA LEU A 331 -9.93 5.59 8.38
C LEU A 331 -8.66 6.05 9.11
N LYS A 332 -7.48 5.84 8.50
CA LYS A 332 -6.19 6.41 8.93
C LYS A 332 -5.56 7.17 7.75
N PRO A 333 -6.12 8.32 7.34
CA PRO A 333 -5.71 9.01 6.12
C PRO A 333 -4.27 9.56 6.15
N PHE A 334 -3.67 9.62 7.34
CA PHE A 334 -2.29 10.08 7.57
C PHE A 334 -1.27 8.95 7.59
N ASP A 335 -1.72 7.69 7.65
CA ASP A 335 -0.85 6.55 7.81
C ASP A 335 -0.67 5.86 6.46
N PRO A 336 0.54 5.85 5.86
CA PRO A 336 0.79 5.17 4.60
C PRO A 336 0.52 3.66 4.68
N ASP A 337 0.46 3.09 5.89
CA ASP A 337 0.14 1.68 6.14
C ASP A 337 -1.37 1.39 6.26
N CYS A 338 -2.24 2.37 5.99
CA CYS A 338 -3.67 2.24 6.23
C CYS A 338 -4.29 1.04 5.49
N VAL A 339 -4.86 0.11 6.26
CA VAL A 339 -5.57 -1.08 5.77
C VAL A 339 -7.05 -1.12 6.16
N THR A 340 -7.60 0.00 6.64
CA THR A 340 -9.00 0.07 7.13
C THR A 340 -9.72 1.27 6.51
N PHE A 341 -10.85 1.01 5.86
CA PHE A 341 -11.53 1.97 5.01
C PHE A 341 -13.02 2.03 5.36
N LEU A 342 -13.57 3.24 5.35
CA LEU A 342 -15.01 3.45 5.32
C LEU A 342 -15.51 3.17 3.90
N ALA A 343 -16.61 2.43 3.78
CA ALA A 343 -17.25 2.14 2.52
C ALA A 343 -18.78 2.24 2.66
N GLU A 344 -19.45 2.29 1.51
CA GLU A 344 -20.90 2.34 1.39
C GLU A 344 -21.36 1.22 0.45
N ILE A 345 -22.27 0.38 0.92
CA ILE A 345 -22.92 -0.64 0.08
C ILE A 345 -23.74 0.05 -0.99
N ILE A 346 -23.58 -0.38 -2.26
CA ILE A 346 -24.17 0.33 -3.40
C ILE A 346 -25.70 0.24 -3.39
N SER A 347 -26.25 -0.93 -3.02
CA SER A 347 -27.68 -1.25 -3.11
C SER A 347 -28.55 -0.47 -2.12
N ASP A 348 -28.10 -0.28 -0.89
CA ASP A 348 -28.91 0.27 0.20
C ASP A 348 -28.27 1.49 0.90
N LYS A 349 -27.07 1.89 0.48
CA LYS A 349 -26.30 3.01 1.05
C LYS A 349 -25.88 2.79 2.50
N THR A 350 -25.90 1.54 2.98
CA THR A 350 -25.43 1.20 4.32
C THR A 350 -23.92 1.43 4.43
N LYS A 351 -23.48 2.15 5.47
CA LYS A 351 -22.06 2.35 5.77
C LYS A 351 -21.47 1.11 6.43
N VAL A 352 -20.30 0.71 5.94
CA VAL A 352 -19.53 -0.42 6.46
C VAL A 352 -18.06 -0.05 6.58
N VAL A 353 -17.33 -0.81 7.40
CA VAL A 353 -15.88 -0.74 7.46
C VAL A 353 -15.31 -1.97 6.78
N VAL A 354 -14.39 -1.76 5.83
CA VAL A 354 -13.64 -2.81 5.14
C VAL A 354 -12.20 -2.76 5.64
N LYS A 355 -11.72 -3.87 6.20
CA LYS A 355 -10.35 -4.02 6.72
C LYS A 355 -9.63 -5.18 6.04
N PHE A 356 -8.35 -4.99 5.78
CA PHE A 356 -7.44 -6.04 5.33
C PHE A 356 -6.44 -6.36 6.44
N ALA A 357 -6.28 -7.64 6.77
CA ALA A 357 -5.42 -8.05 7.88
C ALA A 357 -4.77 -9.41 7.60
N GLN A 358 -3.57 -9.64 8.16
CA GLN A 358 -2.92 -10.96 8.11
C GLN A 358 -3.43 -11.90 9.20
N THR A 359 -3.84 -11.39 10.35
CA THR A 359 -4.41 -12.14 11.46
C THR A 359 -5.69 -11.44 11.91
N TYR A 360 -6.68 -12.22 12.36
CA TYR A 360 -7.95 -11.66 12.80
C TYR A 360 -8.71 -12.62 13.71
N GLY A 361 -9.02 -12.17 14.93
CA GLY A 361 -9.78 -12.94 15.91
C GLY A 361 -11.28 -12.94 15.64
N VAL A 362 -11.72 -13.69 14.63
CA VAL A 362 -13.13 -13.75 14.19
C VAL A 362 -14.06 -14.23 15.30
N GLU A 363 -13.69 -15.30 16.00
CA GLU A 363 -14.50 -15.93 17.06
C GLU A 363 -14.65 -14.98 18.25
N ALA A 364 -13.54 -14.42 18.73
CA ALA A 364 -13.52 -13.44 19.81
C ALA A 364 -14.38 -12.21 19.47
N ARG A 365 -14.29 -11.73 18.21
CA ARG A 365 -15.11 -10.62 17.74
C ARG A 365 -16.60 -10.95 17.70
N ARG A 366 -16.97 -12.09 17.11
CA ARG A 366 -18.37 -12.53 17.03
C ARG A 366 -18.98 -12.70 18.41
N LEU A 367 -18.22 -13.25 19.36
CA LEU A 367 -18.62 -13.38 20.76
C LEU A 367 -18.94 -12.00 21.37
N LEU A 368 -18.04 -11.03 21.26
CA LEU A 368 -18.32 -9.68 21.78
C LEU A 368 -19.45 -8.97 21.05
N ALA A 369 -19.62 -9.19 19.75
CA ALA A 369 -20.71 -8.60 18.99
C ALA A 369 -22.09 -9.08 19.48
N GLN A 370 -22.22 -10.34 19.88
CA GLN A 370 -23.46 -10.88 20.48
C GLN A 370 -23.87 -10.18 21.78
N HIS A 371 -22.90 -9.58 22.48
CA HIS A 371 -23.10 -8.83 23.72
C HIS A 371 -23.06 -7.31 23.52
N ASN A 372 -23.17 -6.81 22.28
CA ASN A 372 -23.06 -5.40 21.95
C ASN A 372 -21.75 -4.76 22.46
N LEU A 373 -20.64 -5.49 22.45
CA LEU A 373 -19.32 -5.02 22.87
C LEU A 373 -18.33 -4.92 21.70
N ALA A 374 -18.75 -5.26 20.49
CA ALA A 374 -18.03 -5.05 19.24
C ALA A 374 -19.03 -4.77 18.12
N PRO A 375 -18.64 -4.04 17.05
CA PRO A 375 -19.52 -3.87 15.90
C PRO A 375 -19.79 -5.21 15.21
N PRO A 376 -21.04 -5.49 14.77
CA PRO A 376 -21.36 -6.72 14.07
C PRO A 376 -20.44 -6.97 12.87
N LEU A 377 -19.99 -8.23 12.74
CA LEU A 377 -19.20 -8.68 11.61
C LEU A 377 -20.14 -9.12 10.48
N LEU A 378 -19.99 -8.54 9.30
CA LEU A 378 -20.83 -8.81 8.13
C LEU A 378 -20.19 -9.87 7.23
N TYR A 379 -18.86 -9.85 7.09
CA TYR A 379 -18.14 -10.76 6.23
C TYR A 379 -16.70 -10.98 6.71
N PHE A 380 -16.20 -12.18 6.45
CA PHE A 380 -14.81 -12.58 6.67
C PHE A 380 -14.43 -13.63 5.64
N LYS A 381 -13.28 -13.45 4.98
CA LYS A 381 -12.72 -14.45 4.05
C LYS A 381 -11.21 -14.34 3.91
N HIS A 382 -10.53 -15.46 3.70
CA HIS A 382 -9.14 -15.44 3.24
C HIS A 382 -9.11 -15.14 1.74
N LEU A 383 -8.38 -14.10 1.33
CA LEU A 383 -8.34 -13.70 -0.08
C LEU A 383 -7.74 -14.80 -0.99
N ASN A 384 -6.90 -15.68 -0.41
CA ASN A 384 -6.37 -16.84 -1.12
C ASN A 384 -7.43 -17.89 -1.53
N GLU A 385 -8.66 -17.80 -1.01
CA GLU A 385 -9.75 -18.69 -1.43
C GLU A 385 -10.32 -18.32 -2.82
N ASP A 386 -10.14 -17.07 -3.27
CA ASP A 386 -10.61 -16.59 -4.59
C ASP A 386 -9.51 -16.59 -5.67
N GLY A 387 -8.25 -16.80 -5.29
CA GLY A 387 -7.10 -16.84 -6.18
C GLY A 387 -5.81 -17.02 -5.40
N THR A 388 -4.77 -17.54 -6.02
CA THR A 388 -3.48 -17.76 -5.35
C THR A 388 -2.65 -16.47 -5.34
N GLY A 389 -1.97 -16.17 -4.22
CA GLY A 389 -0.91 -15.13 -4.15
C GLY A 389 -1.20 -13.90 -3.28
N TYR A 390 -2.35 -13.86 -2.60
CA TYR A 390 -2.66 -12.91 -1.53
C TYR A 390 -2.03 -13.30 -0.18
N GLY A 391 -1.42 -14.47 -0.08
CA GLY A 391 -0.75 -14.95 1.12
C GLY A 391 -1.69 -15.07 2.32
N ALA A 392 -1.31 -14.50 3.46
CA ALA A 392 -2.12 -14.56 4.68
C ALA A 392 -3.25 -13.52 4.74
N LEU A 393 -3.41 -12.67 3.71
CA LEU A 393 -4.36 -11.57 3.71
C LEU A 393 -5.81 -12.06 3.78
N LYS A 394 -6.57 -11.40 4.65
CA LYS A 394 -7.99 -11.60 4.87
C LYS A 394 -8.72 -10.29 4.58
N MET A 395 -9.94 -10.42 4.09
CA MET A 395 -10.88 -9.30 4.00
C MET A 395 -11.92 -9.44 5.11
N VAL A 396 -12.13 -8.35 5.85
CA VAL A 396 -13.07 -8.26 6.96
C VAL A 396 -14.02 -7.11 6.67
N VAL A 397 -15.32 -7.37 6.63
CA VAL A 397 -16.34 -6.32 6.50
C VAL A 397 -17.20 -6.33 7.75
N MET A 398 -17.42 -5.15 8.32
CA MET A 398 -18.16 -4.98 9.56
C MET A 398 -19.04 -3.74 9.50
N VAL A 399 -20.04 -3.69 10.38
CA VAL A 399 -20.90 -2.51 10.51
C VAL A 399 -20.08 -1.30 10.94
N TYR A 400 -20.31 -0.16 10.29
CA TYR A 400 -19.77 1.12 10.73
C TYR A 400 -20.53 1.62 11.97
N VAL A 401 -19.79 2.09 12.97
CA VAL A 401 -20.37 2.68 14.19
C VAL A 401 -19.93 4.15 14.30
N GLU A 402 -20.90 5.03 14.55
CA GLU A 402 -20.65 6.46 14.70
C GLU A 402 -20.28 6.78 16.15
N GLY A 403 -18.99 6.69 16.45
CA GLY A 403 -18.44 6.95 17.79
C GLY A 403 -17.12 7.69 17.75
N LYS A 404 -16.60 8.02 18.94
CA LYS A 404 -15.26 8.59 19.11
C LYS A 404 -14.39 7.62 19.90
N THR A 405 -13.12 7.47 19.51
CA THR A 405 -12.20 6.63 20.27
C THR A 405 -11.97 7.22 21.66
N ALA A 406 -11.68 6.37 22.65
CA ALA A 406 -11.36 6.81 24.00
C ALA A 406 -10.18 7.79 24.04
N SER A 407 -9.25 7.71 23.07
CA SER A 407 -8.17 8.69 22.90
C SER A 407 -8.72 10.11 22.66
N LYS A 408 -9.75 10.24 21.82
CA LYS A 408 -10.37 11.54 21.48
C LYS A 408 -11.31 12.06 22.57
N VAL A 409 -12.03 11.15 23.25
CA VAL A 409 -13.01 11.53 24.27
C VAL A 409 -12.32 12.00 25.55
N PHE A 410 -11.31 11.25 26.01
CA PHE A 410 -10.70 11.49 27.31
C PHE A 410 -9.36 12.24 27.23
N SER A 411 -8.75 12.37 26.05
CA SER A 411 -7.50 13.14 25.85
C SER A 411 -6.39 12.84 26.89
N GLY A 412 -6.27 11.57 27.28
CA GLY A 412 -5.30 11.11 28.30
C GLY A 412 -5.83 11.08 29.74
N ALA A 413 -6.99 11.67 30.03
CA ALA A 413 -7.65 11.56 31.33
C ALA A 413 -8.10 10.12 31.62
N THR A 414 -8.33 9.80 32.89
CA THR A 414 -8.82 8.49 33.34
C THR A 414 -10.14 8.13 32.66
N LEU A 415 -10.32 6.84 32.35
CA LEU A 415 -11.58 6.37 31.77
C LEU A 415 -12.70 6.46 32.82
N SER A 416 -13.92 6.73 32.38
CA SER A 416 -15.06 6.76 33.29
C SER A 416 -15.35 5.35 33.86
N PRO A 417 -15.91 5.25 35.07
CA PRO A 417 -16.24 3.95 35.68
C PRO A 417 -17.13 3.06 34.80
N ASN A 418 -18.06 3.64 34.05
CA ASN A 418 -18.92 2.90 33.13
C ASN A 418 -18.14 2.29 31.97
N VAL A 419 -17.19 3.05 31.39
CA VAL A 419 -16.32 2.56 30.32
C VAL A 419 -15.44 1.43 30.85
N VAL A 420 -14.86 1.58 32.05
CA VAL A 420 -14.07 0.51 32.68
C VAL A 420 -14.92 -0.74 32.93
N GLY A 421 -16.14 -0.58 33.44
CA GLY A 421 -17.07 -1.69 33.66
C GLY A 421 -17.46 -2.44 32.38
N ASP A 422 -17.67 -1.72 31.27
CA ASP A 422 -17.90 -2.36 29.96
C ASP A 422 -16.67 -3.13 29.47
N LEU A 423 -15.46 -2.60 29.68
CA LEU A 423 -14.21 -3.28 29.33
C LEU A 423 -13.99 -4.54 30.18
N GLU A 424 -14.24 -4.46 31.49
CA GLU A 424 -14.22 -5.64 32.39
C GLU A 424 -15.20 -6.70 31.92
N ARG A 425 -16.43 -6.30 31.56
CA ARG A 425 -17.43 -7.22 30.99
C ARG A 425 -16.91 -7.88 29.71
N ALA A 426 -16.33 -7.12 28.79
CA ALA A 426 -15.77 -7.64 27.55
C ALA A 426 -14.65 -8.66 27.80
N LEU A 427 -13.69 -8.32 28.68
CA LEU A 427 -12.60 -9.22 29.02
C LEU A 427 -13.09 -10.49 29.72
N ASN A 428 -14.03 -10.37 30.65
CA ASN A 428 -14.61 -11.54 31.34
C ASN A 428 -15.29 -12.51 30.37
N ILE A 429 -16.04 -11.99 29.39
CA ILE A 429 -16.67 -12.80 28.33
C ILE A 429 -15.61 -13.51 27.49
N LEU A 430 -14.62 -12.78 26.98
CA LEU A 430 -13.55 -13.37 26.17
C LEU A 430 -12.77 -14.44 26.96
N HIS A 431 -12.36 -14.09 28.17
CA HIS A 431 -11.50 -14.93 29.01
C HIS A 431 -12.23 -16.18 29.49
N GLY A 432 -13.55 -16.08 29.75
CA GLY A 432 -14.41 -17.21 30.08
C GLY A 432 -14.46 -18.26 28.96
N GLU A 433 -14.45 -17.82 27.70
CA GLU A 433 -14.43 -18.69 26.51
C GLU A 433 -13.00 -19.04 26.03
N GLY A 434 -11.97 -18.70 26.81
CA GLY A 434 -10.58 -19.02 26.49
C GLY A 434 -9.92 -18.14 25.43
N PHE A 435 -10.51 -16.99 25.12
CA PHE A 435 -9.95 -15.99 24.22
C PHE A 435 -9.19 -14.89 24.98
N VAL A 436 -8.31 -14.21 24.25
CA VAL A 436 -7.59 -12.99 24.67
C VAL A 436 -7.80 -11.91 23.62
N PHE A 437 -7.84 -10.64 24.03
CA PHE A 437 -7.98 -9.52 23.11
C PHE A 437 -6.63 -9.05 22.56
N GLY A 438 -5.62 -8.94 23.43
CA GLY A 438 -4.24 -8.68 23.09
C GLY A 438 -3.88 -7.20 22.88
N ASP A 439 -4.74 -6.42 22.24
CA ASP A 439 -4.47 -5.02 21.89
C ASP A 439 -5.34 -3.99 22.64
N LEU A 440 -5.54 -4.18 23.95
CA LEU A 440 -6.41 -3.29 24.72
C LEU A 440 -5.76 -1.91 24.95
N ARG A 441 -6.12 -0.95 24.09
CA ARG A 441 -5.61 0.43 24.14
C ARG A 441 -6.68 1.43 23.75
N ARG A 442 -6.52 2.70 24.16
CA ARG A 442 -7.47 3.80 23.89
C ARG A 442 -7.88 3.96 22.41
N PRO A 443 -7.00 3.78 21.41
CA PRO A 443 -7.40 3.86 20.00
C PRO A 443 -8.37 2.75 19.56
N ASN A 444 -8.36 1.61 20.26
CA ASN A 444 -9.15 0.42 19.92
C ASN A 444 -10.46 0.33 20.72
N ILE A 445 -10.76 1.35 21.52
CA ILE A 445 -11.97 1.48 22.34
C ILE A 445 -12.81 2.61 21.74
N MET A 446 -13.95 2.26 21.15
CA MET A 446 -14.92 3.21 20.64
C MET A 446 -15.96 3.53 21.72
N ILE A 447 -16.22 4.82 21.94
CA ILE A 447 -17.26 5.32 22.83
C ILE A 447 -18.45 5.77 21.98
N MET A 448 -19.60 5.17 22.26
CA MET A 448 -20.85 5.49 21.58
C MET A 448 -21.48 6.75 22.21
N PRO A 449 -21.86 7.76 21.41
CA PRO A 449 -22.34 9.05 21.95
C PRO A 449 -23.73 8.97 22.58
N GLU A 450 -24.55 8.01 22.17
CA GLU A 450 -25.96 7.89 22.60
C GLU A 450 -26.09 7.41 24.04
N ASP A 451 -25.25 6.47 24.45
CA ASP A 451 -25.36 5.76 25.73
C ASP A 451 -24.03 5.63 26.49
N ASN A 452 -22.94 6.23 25.97
CA ASN A 452 -21.58 6.09 26.48
C ASN A 452 -21.11 4.63 26.61
N THR A 453 -21.72 3.69 25.87
CA THR A 453 -21.28 2.30 25.88
C THR A 453 -20.04 2.10 25.03
N VAL A 454 -19.31 1.02 25.33
CA VAL A 454 -18.07 0.68 24.63
C VAL A 454 -18.32 -0.29 23.49
N ARG A 455 -17.59 -0.09 22.39
CA ARG A 455 -17.34 -1.11 21.37
C ARG A 455 -15.83 -1.26 21.16
N LEU A 456 -15.30 -2.47 21.29
CA LEU A 456 -13.95 -2.82 20.85
C LEU A 456 -13.95 -3.00 19.33
N ILE A 457 -12.95 -2.46 18.63
CA ILE A 457 -12.96 -2.37 17.15
C ILE A 457 -11.81 -3.09 16.45
N ASP A 458 -10.65 -3.26 17.10
CA ASP A 458 -9.46 -3.87 16.49
C ASP A 458 -9.17 -5.26 17.07
N PHE A 459 -9.31 -6.30 16.25
CA PHE A 459 -9.22 -7.71 16.65
C PHE A 459 -8.05 -8.43 15.97
N ASP A 460 -7.08 -7.70 15.41
CA ASP A 460 -5.98 -8.31 14.66
C ASP A 460 -5.12 -9.24 15.52
N TRP A 461 -5.04 -8.98 16.83
CA TRP A 461 -4.25 -9.76 17.79
C TRP A 461 -5.11 -10.69 18.65
N ALA A 462 -6.43 -10.57 18.56
CA ALA A 462 -7.34 -11.39 19.34
C ALA A 462 -7.31 -12.85 18.86
N GLY A 463 -7.48 -13.79 19.79
CA GLY A 463 -7.47 -15.21 19.47
C GLY A 463 -7.49 -16.09 20.72
N ARG A 464 -7.23 -17.38 20.57
CA ARG A 464 -7.16 -18.31 21.71
C ARG A 464 -5.95 -18.03 22.57
N GLU A 465 -6.14 -18.08 23.89
CA GLU A 465 -5.03 -18.00 24.84
C GLU A 465 -3.99 -19.09 24.53
N ASN A 466 -2.69 -18.77 24.64
CA ASN A 466 -1.57 -19.65 24.32
C ASN A 466 -1.34 -19.98 22.83
N GLU A 467 -2.22 -19.54 21.93
CA GLU A 467 -2.06 -19.67 20.48
C GLU A 467 -1.81 -18.30 19.83
N ALA A 468 -2.60 -17.29 20.20
CA ALA A 468 -2.45 -15.92 19.73
C ALA A 468 -1.08 -15.34 20.13
N ARG A 469 -0.48 -14.57 19.22
CA ARG A 469 0.85 -13.98 19.39
C ARG A 469 0.87 -12.51 19.01
N TYR A 470 1.70 -11.75 19.70
CA TYR A 470 2.01 -10.38 19.30
C TYR A 470 2.76 -10.34 17.98
N PRO A 471 2.61 -9.26 17.19
CA PRO A 471 3.40 -9.06 15.98
C PRO A 471 4.90 -8.98 16.29
N ILE A 472 5.74 -9.29 15.29
CA ILE A 472 7.21 -9.24 15.43
C ILE A 472 7.67 -7.80 15.64
N HIS A 473 7.14 -6.88 14.84
CA HIS A 473 7.47 -5.45 14.91
C HIS A 473 6.52 -4.71 15.87
N LEU A 474 6.43 -5.19 17.10
CA LEU A 474 5.68 -4.50 18.16
C LEU A 474 6.34 -3.14 18.44
N ASN A 475 5.54 -2.08 18.58
CA ASN A 475 6.05 -0.78 18.97
C ASN A 475 6.63 -0.85 20.40
N GLN A 476 7.96 -0.86 20.53
CA GLN A 476 8.67 -0.86 21.81
C GLN A 476 9.10 0.55 22.25
N SER A 477 8.59 1.61 21.58
CA SER A 477 8.84 2.99 22.00
C SER A 477 8.24 3.24 23.38
N LYS A 478 8.77 4.26 24.08
CA LYS A 478 8.24 4.69 25.38
C LYS A 478 6.83 5.30 25.31
N GLU A 479 6.29 5.50 24.11
CA GLU A 479 4.96 6.09 23.90
C GLU A 479 3.83 5.12 24.26
N VAL A 480 4.08 3.81 24.16
CA VAL A 480 3.13 2.79 24.58
C VAL A 480 3.68 2.06 25.79
N LYS A 481 3.03 2.26 26.93
CA LYS A 481 3.32 1.46 28.13
C LYS A 481 2.61 0.12 28.01
N TRP A 482 3.37 -0.93 27.71
CA TRP A 482 2.87 -2.30 27.66
C TRP A 482 2.86 -2.97 29.04
N ALA A 483 1.99 -3.97 29.20
CA ALA A 483 2.00 -4.87 30.35
C ALA A 483 3.28 -5.71 30.41
N ASP A 484 3.66 -6.13 31.62
CA ASP A 484 4.81 -7.02 31.81
C ASP A 484 4.59 -8.36 31.07
N GLY A 485 5.62 -8.81 30.36
CA GLY A 485 5.58 -10.04 29.56
C GLY A 485 5.11 -9.86 28.10
N VAL A 486 4.57 -8.69 27.75
CA VAL A 486 4.30 -8.32 26.36
C VAL A 486 5.62 -8.14 25.61
N GLY A 487 5.71 -8.72 24.41
CA GLY A 487 6.91 -8.59 23.59
C GLY A 487 6.76 -9.23 22.22
N SER A 488 7.69 -8.90 21.33
CA SER A 488 7.71 -9.38 19.94
C SER A 488 7.54 -10.90 19.85
N TYR A 489 6.55 -11.35 19.09
CA TYR A 489 6.23 -12.76 18.84
C TYR A 489 5.89 -13.62 20.08
N ARG A 490 5.77 -13.00 21.27
CA ARG A 490 5.34 -13.69 22.50
C ARG A 490 3.86 -14.08 22.39
N LYS A 491 3.50 -15.13 23.11
CA LYS A 491 2.09 -15.55 23.25
C LYS A 491 1.33 -14.49 24.03
N ILE A 492 0.07 -14.31 23.69
CA ILE A 492 -0.84 -13.40 24.38
C ILE A 492 -1.53 -14.18 25.49
N HIS A 493 -1.50 -13.63 26.69
CA HIS A 493 -2.08 -14.20 27.90
C HIS A 493 -3.16 -13.27 28.44
N LYS A 494 -4.17 -13.83 29.13
CA LYS A 494 -5.25 -13.07 29.76
C LYS A 494 -4.73 -11.99 30.71
N LYS A 495 -3.64 -12.29 31.42
CA LYS A 495 -2.95 -11.33 32.30
C LYS A 495 -2.54 -10.06 31.57
N HIS A 496 -2.12 -10.13 30.30
CA HIS A 496 -1.76 -8.94 29.55
C HIS A 496 -2.97 -8.01 29.36
N ASP A 497 -4.15 -8.56 29.03
CA ASP A 497 -5.38 -7.76 28.90
C ASP A 497 -5.75 -7.08 30.22
N LEU A 498 -5.67 -7.80 31.35
CA LEU A 498 -5.98 -7.28 32.69
C LEU A 498 -5.01 -6.19 33.12
N ASP A 499 -3.71 -6.38 32.86
CA ASP A 499 -2.68 -5.41 33.18
C ASP A 499 -2.82 -4.16 32.29
N MET A 500 -3.14 -4.33 31.01
CA MET A 500 -3.47 -3.21 30.11
C MET A 500 -4.72 -2.46 30.56
N LEU A 501 -5.76 -3.15 31.03
CA LEU A 501 -6.95 -2.52 31.61
C LEU A 501 -6.59 -1.69 32.85
N ASN A 502 -5.70 -2.18 33.72
CA ASN A 502 -5.24 -1.44 34.88
C ASN A 502 -4.48 -0.15 34.50
N LEU A 503 -3.79 -0.12 33.37
CA LEU A 503 -3.13 1.09 32.85
C LEU A 503 -4.11 2.12 32.27
N LEU A 504 -5.35 1.72 31.99
CA LEU A 504 -6.40 2.58 31.46
C LEU A 504 -7.29 3.20 32.54
N ARG A 505 -7.29 2.63 33.75
CA ARG A 505 -7.88 3.21 34.96
C ARG A 505 -7.09 4.44 35.38
#